data_AF-A0A7S0ECA6-F1
#
_entry.id   AF-A0A7S0ECA6-F1
#
_cell.length_a   1.000
_cell.length_b   1.000
_cell.length_c   1.000
_cell.angle_alpha   90.00
_cell.angle_beta   90.00
_cell.angle_gamma   90.00
#
_symmetry.space_group_name_H-M   'P 1'
#
loop_
_entity.id
_entity.type
_entity.pdbx_description
1 polymer ?
#
loop_
_entity_poly.entity_id
_entity_poly.type
_entity_poly.pdbx_seq_one_letter_code
_entity_poly.pdbx_strand_id
1 'polypeptide(L)'
;KIGRYTADANWMGKSTTAAFRNNIVDDITNSGREGYRLEGFDSMPTSVESFDPSAETGKQGSSAKEKKKIKRLQFQRLSAKKFLSFLLDLADVEEKSIEVTLSREEFAEVILRAMLKRMSELCKYFEQVPVPQ
;
A
#
# COMPACT_ATOMS: atom_id res chain seq x y z
N LYS A 1 -0.16 -3.47 6.22
CA LYS A 1 -0.09 -3.76 7.67
C LYS A 1 -0.16 -2.43 8.42
N ILE A 2 -0.92 -2.33 9.50
CA ILE A 2 -1.14 -1.09 10.27
C ILE A 2 -0.84 -1.40 11.73
N GLY A 3 -0.18 -0.47 12.43
CA GLY A 3 0.05 -0.57 13.87
C GLY A 3 1.53 -0.55 14.27
N ARG A 4 1.76 -0.18 15.53
CA ARG A 4 3.08 -0.04 16.19
C ARG A 4 3.87 -1.36 16.29
N TYR A 5 3.17 -2.50 16.19
CA TYR A 5 3.63 -3.83 16.59
C TYR A 5 4.21 -4.68 15.44
N THR A 6 4.47 -4.10 14.26
CA THR A 6 4.98 -4.89 13.14
C THR A 6 6.39 -5.42 13.34
N ALA A 7 7.17 -4.84 14.25
CA ALA A 7 8.58 -5.20 14.47
C ALA A 7 8.90 -5.84 15.82
N ASP A 8 7.93 -6.03 16.72
CA ASP A 8 8.21 -6.60 18.03
C ASP A 8 8.63 -8.07 17.99
N ALA A 9 9.56 -8.41 18.89
CA ALA A 9 9.93 -9.80 19.17
C ALA A 9 8.69 -10.55 19.69
N ASN A 10 8.48 -11.77 19.21
CA ASN A 10 7.30 -12.62 19.45
C ASN A 10 6.01 -12.23 18.70
N TRP A 11 5.96 -11.12 17.94
CA TRP A 11 4.83 -10.86 17.04
C TRP A 11 4.78 -11.92 15.92
N MET A 12 3.72 -12.76 15.91
CA MET A 12 3.58 -13.93 15.03
C MET A 12 4.81 -14.86 15.01
N GLY A 13 5.45 -15.09 16.16
CA GLY A 13 6.58 -16.02 16.26
C GLY A 13 7.90 -15.48 15.68
N LYS A 14 8.03 -14.16 15.50
CA LYS A 14 9.30 -13.55 15.08
C LYS A 14 10.38 -13.72 16.14
N SER A 15 11.55 -14.21 15.72
CA SER A 15 12.74 -14.22 16.57
C SER A 15 13.20 -12.79 16.91
N THR A 16 13.93 -12.65 18.02
CA THR A 16 14.51 -11.37 18.47
C THR A 16 15.40 -10.71 17.40
N THR A 17 16.16 -11.51 16.65
CA THR A 17 17.01 -11.03 15.56
C THR A 17 16.21 -10.57 14.35
N ALA A 18 15.11 -11.24 14.02
CA ALA A 18 14.21 -10.83 12.95
C ALA A 18 13.41 -9.58 13.33
N ALA A 19 13.04 -9.44 14.60
CA ALA A 19 12.43 -8.24 15.16
C ALA A 19 13.37 -7.03 15.05
N PHE A 20 14.61 -7.16 15.52
CA PHE A 20 15.62 -6.09 15.42
C PHE A 20 15.86 -5.61 13.97
N ARG A 21 15.98 -6.53 13.01
CA ARG A 21 16.09 -6.16 11.59
C ARG A 21 14.85 -5.44 11.07
N ASN A 22 13.66 -5.84 11.51
CA ASN A 22 12.42 -5.16 11.12
C ASN A 22 12.31 -3.77 11.75
N ASN A 23 12.78 -3.57 12.99
CA ASN A 23 12.84 -2.25 13.62
C ASN A 23 13.66 -1.26 12.78
N ILE A 24 14.86 -1.67 12.34
CA ILE A 24 15.69 -0.82 11.46
C ILE A 24 14.96 -0.45 10.17
N VAL A 25 14.24 -1.41 9.57
CA VAL A 25 13.45 -1.14 8.35
C VAL A 25 12.27 -0.22 8.66
N ASP A 26 11.59 -0.42 9.77
CA ASP A 26 10.45 0.38 10.18
C ASP A 26 10.87 1.84 10.47
N ASP A 27 12.07 2.08 11.01
CA ASP A 27 12.64 3.43 11.22
C ASP A 27 12.88 4.21 9.92
N ILE A 28 13.28 3.53 8.85
CA ILE A 28 13.58 4.14 7.54
C ILE A 28 12.40 4.12 6.56
N THR A 29 11.24 3.59 6.99
CA THR A 29 10.02 3.47 6.20
C THR A 29 8.86 4.18 6.86
N ASN A 30 7.69 4.16 6.23
CA ASN A 30 6.50 4.83 6.75
C ASN A 30 5.92 4.15 7.98
N SER A 31 6.40 2.95 8.33
CA SER A 31 6.05 2.31 9.60
C SER A 31 6.39 3.23 10.78
N GLY A 32 7.60 3.79 10.80
CA GLY A 32 8.06 4.68 11.87
C GLY A 32 7.50 6.10 11.78
N ARG A 33 7.20 6.60 10.57
CA ARG A 33 6.72 7.99 10.36
C ARG A 33 5.20 8.14 10.43
N GLU A 34 4.47 7.20 9.83
CA GLU A 34 3.02 7.30 9.60
C GLU A 34 2.26 6.11 10.22
N GLY A 35 2.95 5.17 10.89
CA GLY A 35 2.32 4.09 11.64
C GLY A 35 1.76 2.95 10.79
N TYR A 36 2.15 2.85 9.51
CA TYR A 36 1.72 1.78 8.62
C TYR A 36 2.83 1.28 7.70
N ARG A 37 2.71 0.03 7.27
CA ARG A 37 3.63 -0.64 6.35
C ARG A 37 2.89 -1.23 5.16
N LEU A 38 3.10 -0.64 3.98
CA LEU A 38 2.59 -1.19 2.71
C LEU A 38 3.51 -2.31 2.22
N GLU A 39 2.95 -3.47 1.89
CA GLU A 39 3.71 -4.64 1.43
C GLU A 39 3.54 -4.92 -0.06
N GLY A 40 2.51 -4.34 -0.68
CA GLY A 40 2.12 -4.52 -2.07
C GLY A 40 0.70 -4.02 -2.34
N PHE A 41 0.26 -4.19 -3.58
CA PHE A 41 -1.10 -3.97 -4.06
C PHE A 41 -1.59 -5.26 -4.73
N ASP A 42 -2.81 -5.69 -4.44
CA ASP A 42 -3.43 -6.84 -5.13
C ASP A 42 -3.91 -6.45 -6.54
N SER A 43 -4.35 -5.19 -6.71
CA SER A 43 -4.71 -4.57 -7.98
C SER A 43 -4.06 -3.19 -8.04
N MET A 44 -2.86 -3.12 -8.62
CA MET A 44 -2.05 -1.90 -8.62
C MET A 44 -2.56 -0.93 -9.71
N PRO A 45 -2.78 0.36 -9.38
CA PRO A 45 -3.10 1.37 -10.39
C PRO A 45 -1.95 1.57 -11.38
N THR A 46 -2.24 1.93 -12.63
CA THR A 46 -1.24 2.18 -13.67
C THR A 46 -0.32 3.35 -13.29
N SER A 47 -0.84 4.32 -12.55
CA SER A 47 -0.05 5.42 -11.97
C SER A 47 1.01 4.94 -10.95
N VAL A 48 0.82 3.76 -10.36
CA VAL A 48 1.82 3.09 -9.51
C VAL A 48 2.74 2.18 -10.34
N GLU A 49 2.23 1.55 -11.41
CA GLU A 49 3.02 0.74 -12.34
C GLU A 49 4.09 1.54 -13.08
N SER A 50 3.71 2.72 -13.56
CA SER A 50 4.60 3.67 -14.24
C SER A 50 5.73 4.17 -13.34
N PHE A 51 5.58 4.02 -12.03
CA PHE A 51 6.63 4.33 -11.05
C PHE A 51 7.63 3.15 -10.97
N ASP A 52 8.44 2.94 -12.03
CA ASP A 52 9.43 1.86 -12.06
C ASP A 52 10.66 2.20 -11.20
N PRO A 53 10.84 1.57 -10.03
CA PRO A 53 12.00 1.83 -9.19
C PRO A 53 13.30 1.22 -9.76
N SER A 54 13.20 0.33 -10.75
CA SER A 54 14.34 -0.28 -11.45
C SER A 54 15.06 0.73 -12.33
N ALA A 55 14.33 1.73 -12.86
CA ALA A 55 14.87 2.79 -13.70
C ALA A 55 15.83 3.69 -12.90
N GLU A 56 15.51 3.98 -11.65
CA GLU A 56 16.35 4.80 -10.76
C GLU A 56 17.65 4.10 -10.35
N THR A 57 17.69 2.76 -10.33
CA THR A 57 18.87 2.03 -9.85
C THR A 57 19.89 1.70 -10.94
N GLY A 58 19.63 2.03 -12.21
CA GLY A 58 20.54 1.76 -13.34
C GLY A 58 20.81 0.27 -13.60
N LYS A 59 20.14 -0.64 -12.88
CA LYS A 59 20.37 -2.09 -12.93
C LYS A 59 19.38 -2.77 -13.88
N GLN A 60 19.58 -2.57 -15.18
CA GLN A 60 18.77 -3.20 -16.24
C GLN A 60 18.86 -4.75 -16.25
N GLY A 61 19.77 -5.37 -15.48
CA GLY A 61 19.95 -6.83 -15.37
C GLY A 61 19.53 -7.47 -14.03
N SER A 62 18.78 -6.77 -13.17
CA SER A 62 18.45 -7.28 -11.83
C SER A 62 17.53 -8.51 -11.86
N SER A 63 17.81 -9.49 -10.99
CA SER A 63 16.99 -10.71 -10.87
C SER A 63 15.56 -10.40 -10.41
N ALA A 64 14.58 -11.24 -10.77
CA ALA A 64 13.18 -11.07 -10.34
C ALA A 64 13.02 -10.95 -8.81
N LYS A 65 13.89 -11.63 -8.04
CA LYS A 65 13.91 -11.53 -6.57
C LYS A 65 14.36 -10.15 -6.09
N GLU A 66 15.32 -9.53 -6.76
CA GLU A 66 15.83 -8.20 -6.43
C GLU A 66 14.80 -7.12 -6.80
N LYS A 67 14.19 -7.22 -7.98
CA LYS A 67 13.07 -6.35 -8.40
C LYS A 67 11.92 -6.37 -7.39
N LYS A 68 11.53 -7.55 -6.92
CA LYS A 68 10.48 -7.70 -5.89
C LYS A 68 10.85 -7.04 -4.56
N LYS A 69 12.12 -7.11 -4.15
CA LYS A 69 12.61 -6.45 -2.93
C LYS A 69 12.62 -4.93 -3.05
N ILE A 70 13.12 -4.41 -4.18
CA ILE A 70 13.17 -2.97 -4.48
C ILE A 70 11.75 -2.39 -4.46
N LYS A 71 10.83 -3.04 -5.18
CA LYS A 71 9.42 -2.64 -5.24
C LYS A 71 8.74 -2.66 -3.86
N ARG A 72 9.03 -3.67 -3.05
CA ARG A 72 8.54 -3.72 -1.65
C ARG A 72 9.08 -2.55 -0.83
N LEU A 73 10.37 -2.24 -0.93
CA LEU A 73 10.97 -1.12 -0.19
C LEU A 73 10.37 0.24 -0.62
N GLN A 74 10.11 0.41 -1.92
CA GLN A 74 9.43 1.60 -2.44
C GLN A 74 8.03 1.76 -1.83
N PHE A 75 7.23 0.70 -1.79
CA PHE A 75 5.91 0.74 -1.16
C PHE A 75 5.99 1.08 0.32
N GLN A 76 6.95 0.52 1.04
CA GLN A 76 7.16 0.83 2.45
C GLN A 76 7.55 2.30 2.68
N ARG A 77 8.10 2.99 1.68
CA ARG A 77 8.45 4.42 1.72
C ARG A 77 7.40 5.34 1.09
N LEU A 78 6.32 4.79 0.50
CA LEU A 78 5.29 5.57 -0.18
C LEU A 78 4.29 6.18 0.80
N SER A 79 4.32 7.50 0.96
CA SER A 79 3.51 8.20 1.99
C SER A 79 2.02 8.02 1.81
N ALA A 80 1.26 8.14 2.91
CA ALA A 80 -0.17 7.85 2.92
C ALA A 80 -0.90 8.74 1.92
N LYS A 81 -0.53 10.03 1.89
CA LYS A 81 -1.04 10.99 0.92
C LYS A 81 -0.87 10.49 -0.51
N LYS A 82 0.33 10.06 -0.90
CA LYS A 82 0.60 9.60 -2.27
C LYS A 82 -0.15 8.30 -2.59
N PHE A 83 -0.10 7.33 -1.69
CA PHE A 83 -0.82 6.06 -1.84
C PHE A 83 -2.34 6.30 -2.01
N LEU A 84 -2.93 7.15 -1.18
CA LEU A 84 -4.35 7.48 -1.27
C LEU A 84 -4.67 8.23 -2.56
N SER A 85 -3.79 9.13 -3.02
CA SER A 85 -3.96 9.78 -4.33
C SER A 85 -3.98 8.76 -5.47
N PHE A 86 -3.14 7.73 -5.44
CA PHE A 86 -3.17 6.66 -6.44
C PHE A 86 -4.42 5.77 -6.33
N LEU A 87 -4.93 5.55 -5.11
CA LEU A 87 -6.18 4.81 -4.92
C LEU A 87 -7.38 5.58 -5.50
N LEU A 88 -7.35 6.91 -5.41
CA LEU A 88 -8.39 7.80 -5.93
C LEU A 88 -8.18 8.16 -7.40
N ASP A 89 -7.14 7.63 -8.04
CA ASP A 89 -6.88 7.83 -9.45
C ASP A 89 -7.84 6.96 -10.27
N LEU A 90 -8.72 7.62 -11.03
CA LEU A 90 -9.72 6.98 -11.88
C LEU A 90 -9.27 6.96 -13.34
N ALA A 91 -7.98 7.18 -13.65
CA ALA A 91 -7.49 7.07 -15.02
C ALA A 91 -7.69 5.64 -15.59
N ASP A 92 -7.50 4.61 -14.75
CA ASP A 92 -7.57 3.20 -15.16
C ASP A 92 -9.00 2.68 -15.39
N VAL A 93 -9.98 3.49 -15.03
CA VAL A 93 -11.40 3.16 -15.14
C VAL A 93 -11.88 3.19 -16.59
N GLU A 94 -11.33 4.08 -17.42
CA GLU A 94 -11.74 4.23 -18.82
C GLU A 94 -11.39 2.97 -19.65
N GLU A 95 -10.22 2.37 -19.42
CA GLU A 95 -9.68 1.31 -20.27
C GLU A 95 -10.37 -0.06 -20.09
N LYS A 96 -11.03 -0.28 -18.95
CA LYS A 96 -11.69 -1.55 -18.61
C LYS A 96 -13.20 -1.46 -18.50
N SER A 97 -13.81 -0.39 -19.03
CA SER A 97 -15.25 -0.29 -19.11
C SER A 97 -15.81 -1.37 -20.05
N ILE A 98 -16.09 -2.51 -19.40
CA ILE A 98 -17.18 -3.45 -19.66
C ILE A 98 -18.36 -2.66 -20.24
N GLU A 99 -19.10 -3.26 -21.16
CA GLU A 99 -20.41 -2.76 -21.65
C GLU A 99 -21.24 -2.20 -20.48
N VAL A 100 -21.13 -0.90 -20.21
CA VAL A 100 -21.78 -0.26 -19.08
C VAL A 100 -22.48 0.95 -19.65
N THR A 101 -23.80 0.91 -19.53
CA THR A 101 -24.78 1.93 -19.95
C THR A 101 -24.70 3.24 -19.16
N LEU A 102 -23.66 3.45 -18.35
CA LEU A 102 -23.52 4.61 -17.46
C LEU A 102 -22.55 5.62 -18.06
N SER A 103 -22.82 6.91 -17.85
CA SER A 103 -21.87 7.96 -18.18
C SER A 103 -20.61 7.86 -17.32
N ARG A 104 -19.54 8.52 -17.76
CA ARG A 104 -18.26 8.58 -17.02
C ARG A 104 -18.47 9.09 -15.60
N GLU A 105 -19.29 10.10 -15.44
CA GLU A 105 -19.59 10.75 -14.16
C GLU A 105 -20.35 9.80 -13.24
N GLU A 106 -21.36 9.09 -13.76
CA GLU A 106 -22.14 8.12 -13.00
C GLU A 106 -21.27 6.96 -12.51
N PHE A 107 -20.36 6.46 -13.37
CA PHE A 107 -19.46 5.39 -12.98
C PHE A 107 -18.42 5.85 -11.94
N ALA A 108 -17.87 7.05 -12.10
CA ALA A 108 -16.97 7.65 -11.12
C ALA A 108 -17.67 7.85 -9.76
N GLU A 109 -18.94 8.26 -9.76
CA GLU A 109 -19.75 8.39 -8.54
C GLU A 109 -19.94 7.03 -7.86
N VAL A 110 -20.27 5.98 -8.62
CA VAL A 110 -20.43 4.61 -8.08
C VAL A 110 -19.12 4.12 -7.43
N ILE A 111 -17.98 4.33 -8.08
CA ILE A 111 -16.67 3.97 -7.52
C ILE A 111 -16.39 4.77 -6.26
N LEU A 112 -16.56 6.09 -6.30
CA LEU A 112 -16.29 6.96 -5.15
C LEU A 112 -17.16 6.56 -3.96
N ARG A 113 -18.45 6.29 -4.20
CA ARG A 113 -19.38 5.79 -3.17
C ARG A 113 -18.94 4.45 -2.61
N ALA A 114 -18.50 3.51 -3.45
CA ALA A 114 -17.99 2.21 -3.02
C ALA A 114 -16.71 2.35 -2.18
N MET A 115 -15.79 3.24 -2.58
CA MET A 115 -14.56 3.55 -1.84
C MET A 115 -14.89 4.18 -0.48
N LEU A 116 -15.75 5.20 -0.43
CA LEU A 116 -16.18 5.84 0.81
C LEU A 116 -16.84 4.85 1.77
N LYS A 117 -17.67 3.94 1.25
CA LYS A 117 -18.29 2.88 2.05
C LYS A 117 -17.23 1.98 2.68
N ARG A 118 -16.27 1.49 1.89
CA ARG A 118 -15.17 0.64 2.39
C ARG A 118 -14.27 1.37 3.39
N MET A 119 -13.95 2.64 3.14
CA MET A 119 -13.17 3.46 4.08
C MET A 119 -13.93 3.67 5.39
N SER A 120 -15.23 3.91 5.34
CA SER A 120 -16.08 4.06 6.52
C SER A 120 -16.15 2.77 7.34
N GLU A 121 -16.29 1.61 6.66
CA GLU A 121 -16.22 0.29 7.29
C GLU A 121 -14.85 0.05 7.96
N LEU A 122 -13.76 0.46 7.29
CA LEU A 122 -12.41 0.34 7.83
C LEU A 122 -12.20 1.23 9.07
N CYS A 123 -12.70 2.47 9.07
CA CYS A 123 -12.65 3.36 10.25
C CYS A 123 -13.40 2.75 11.43
N LYS A 124 -14.62 2.25 11.21
CA LYS A 124 -15.41 1.54 12.24
C LYS A 124 -14.68 0.32 12.79
N TYR A 125 -14.01 -0.43 11.91
CA TYR A 125 -13.19 -1.56 12.32
C TYR A 125 -12.04 -1.10 13.23
N PHE A 126 -11.31 -0.04 12.86
CA PHE A 126 -10.21 0.48 13.69
C PHE A 126 -10.66 1.01 15.05
N GLU A 127 -11.87 1.57 15.17
CA GLU A 127 -12.44 1.96 16.47
C GLU A 127 -12.67 0.75 17.40
N GLN A 128 -12.93 -0.43 16.83
CA GLN A 128 -13.21 -1.66 17.58
C GLN A 128 -11.96 -2.47 17.89
N VAL A 129 -10.85 -2.24 17.18
CA VAL A 129 -9.59 -2.92 17.46
C VAL A 129 -9.04 -2.34 18.76
N PRO A 130 -8.87 -3.15 19.83
CA PRO A 130 -8.24 -2.66 21.05
C PRO A 130 -6.85 -2.15 20.68
N VAL A 131 -6.59 -0.87 20.96
CA VAL A 131 -5.25 -0.30 20.83
C VAL A 131 -4.35 -1.17 21.69
N PRO A 132 -3.37 -1.90 21.12
CA PRO A 132 -2.54 -2.73 21.96
C PRO A 132 -1.71 -1.76 22.81
N GLN A 133 -1.81 -1.90 24.13
CA GLN A 133 -1.04 -1.12 25.10
C GLN A 133 0.44 -1.50 25.04
#